data_AF-A0A7V9UBQ0-F1
#
_entry.id   AF-A0A7V9UBQ0-F1
#
_cell.length_a   1.000
_cell.length_b   1.000
_cell.length_c   1.000
_cell.angle_alpha   90.00
_cell.angle_beta   90.00
_cell.angle_gamma   90.00
#
_symmetry.space_group_name_H-M   'P 1'
#
loop_
_entity.id
_entity.type
_entity.pdbx_description
1 polymer ?
#
loop_
_entity_poly.entity_id
_entity_poly.type
_entity_poly.pdbx_seq_one_letter_code
_entity_poly.pdbx_strand_id
1 'polypeptide(L)' 'MLKKGERVEELTKKTGQRPRLGMIIDIRSDSVEVRWDDGHVSSVTGALLRPVTKPEEPASR' A
#
# COMPACT_ATOMS: atom_id res chain seq x y z
N MET A 1 -0.31 11.37 4.45
CA MET A 1 -0.21 10.89 5.84
C MET A 1 -1.01 9.60 5.91
N LEU A 2 -0.38 8.50 6.26
CA LEU A 2 -1.02 7.17 6.26
C LEU A 2 -2.00 7.04 7.43
N LYS A 3 -3.08 6.27 7.24
CA LYS A 3 -4.09 6.02 8.26
C LYS A 3 -4.45 4.54 8.35
N LYS A 4 -4.81 4.09 9.55
CA LYS A 4 -5.40 2.76 9.74
C LYS A 4 -6.69 2.63 8.92
N GLY A 5 -6.87 1.48 8.27
CA GLY A 5 -7.97 1.20 7.35
C GLY A 5 -7.73 1.72 5.92
N GLU A 6 -6.64 2.45 5.68
CA GLU A 6 -6.33 2.98 4.35
C GLU A 6 -5.80 1.88 3.43
N ARG A 7 -6.25 1.94 2.17
CA ARG A 7 -5.78 1.05 1.11
C ARG A 7 -4.45 1.58 0.58
N VAL A 8 -3.45 0.71 0.50
CA VAL A 8 -2.11 1.07 0.07
C VAL A 8 -1.55 0.10 -0.96
N GLU A 9 -0.63 0.61 -1.76
CA GLU A 9 0.25 -0.16 -2.62
C GLU A 9 1.70 -0.05 -2.13
N GLU A 10 2.45 -1.13 -2.24
CA GLU A 10 3.88 -1.16 -1.95
C GLU A 10 4.68 -0.61 -3.13
N LEU A 11 5.53 0.39 -2.86
CA LEU A 11 6.46 0.96 -3.83
C LEU A 11 7.59 -0.03 -4.12
N THR A 12 7.54 -0.65 -5.30
CA THR A 12 8.63 -1.50 -5.80
C THR A 12 9.51 -0.74 -6.79
N LYS A 13 10.83 -0.88 -6.66
CA LYS A 13 11.80 -0.35 -7.63
C LYS A 13 11.95 -1.25 -8.87
N LYS A 14 11.31 -2.42 -8.89
CA LYS A 14 11.43 -3.38 -9.99
C LYS A 14 10.38 -3.12 -11.06
N THR A 15 10.84 -2.66 -12.22
CA THR A 15 10.01 -2.49 -13.42
C THR A 15 9.42 -3.83 -13.84
N GLY A 16 8.10 -3.88 -14.04
CA GLY A 16 7.37 -5.09 -14.46
C GLY A 16 6.76 -5.93 -13.33
N GLN A 17 7.06 -5.65 -12.05
CA GLN A 17 6.40 -6.29 -10.92
C GLN A 17 5.11 -5.55 -10.59
N ARG A 18 3.98 -6.27 -10.47
CA ARG A 18 2.73 -5.67 -10.00
C ARG A 18 2.93 -5.23 -8.54
N PRO A 19 2.62 -3.98 -8.18
CA PRO A 19 2.73 -3.54 -6.80
C PRO A 19 1.78 -4.35 -5.93
N ARG A 20 2.24 -4.71 -4.74
CA ARG A 20 1.44 -5.47 -3.78
C ARG A 20 0.42 -4.54 -3.14
N LEU A 21 -0.84 -4.97 -3.12
CA LEU A 21 -1.94 -4.20 -2.54
C LEU A 21 -2.30 -4.74 -1.16
N GLY A 22 -2.60 -3.83 -0.24
CA GLY A 22 -2.94 -4.16 1.13
C GLY A 22 -3.72 -3.07 1.85
N MET A 23 -4.15 -3.37 3.06
CA MET A 23 -4.82 -2.43 3.96
C MET A 23 -3.99 -2.24 5.22
N ILE A 24 -3.83 -1.00 5.65
CA ILE A 24 -3.16 -0.70 6.92
C ILE A 24 -4.03 -1.19 8.06
N ILE A 25 -3.48 -2.08 8.90
CA ILE A 25 -4.16 -2.59 10.09
C ILE A 25 -3.63 -1.96 11.38
N ASP A 26 -2.39 -1.47 11.37
CA ASP A 26 -1.80 -0.75 12.49
C ASP A 26 -0.70 0.22 12.04
N ILE A 27 -0.48 1.29 12.83
CA ILE A 27 0.58 2.27 12.60
C ILE A 27 1.34 2.45 13.91
N ARG A 28 2.63 2.13 13.87
CA ARG A 28 3.59 2.31 14.97
C ARG A 28 4.51 3.49 14.65
N SER A 29 5.33 3.88 15.63
CA SER A 29 6.20 5.06 15.53
C SER A 29 7.17 5.03 14.34
N ASP A 30 7.64 3.85 13.94
CA ASP A 30 8.67 3.63 12.92
C ASP A 30 8.20 2.74 11.75
N SER A 31 7.02 2.14 11.86
CA SER A 31 6.57 1.06 10.98
C SER A 31 5.05 1.00 10.85
N VAL A 32 4.59 0.38 9.77
CA VAL A 32 3.18 0.23 9.42
C VAL A 32 2.91 -1.25 9.21
N GLU A 33 1.91 -1.79 9.92
CA GLU A 33 1.44 -3.14 9.66
C GLU A 33 0.38 -3.13 8.57
N VAL A 34 0.62 -3.92 7.53
CA VAL A 34 -0.25 -4.04 6.37
C VAL A 34 -0.71 -5.48 6.25
N ARG A 35 -2.03 -5.67 6.12
CA ARG A 35 -2.61 -6.93 5.65
C ARG A 35 -2.73 -6.88 4.14
N TRP A 36 -1.96 -7.72 3.46
CA TRP A 36 -1.93 -7.82 2.01
C TRP A 36 -3.08 -8.68 1.49
N ASP A 37 -3.40 -8.52 0.20
CA ASP A 37 -4.47 -9.28 -0.45
C ASP A 37 -4.21 -10.78 -0.55
N ASP A 38 -2.95 -11.18 -0.54
CA ASP A 38 -2.54 -12.59 -0.47
C ASP A 38 -2.69 -13.19 0.94
N GLY A 39 -3.29 -12.45 1.88
CA GLY A 39 -3.58 -12.89 3.24
C GLY A 39 -2.44 -12.73 4.22
N HIS A 40 -1.22 -12.41 3.78
CA HIS A 40 -0.09 -12.21 4.68
C HIS A 40 -0.16 -10.84 5.37
N VAL A 41 0.42 -10.77 6.55
CA VAL A 41 0.65 -9.52 7.28
C VAL A 41 2.15 -9.23 7.28
N SER A 42 2.53 -7.98 7.03
CA SER A 42 3.94 -7.56 7.13
C SER A 42 4.05 -6.19 7.78
N SER A 43 5.16 -5.97 8.48
CA SER A 43 5.56 -4.65 8.99
C SER A 43 6.53 -4.01 8.01
N VAL A 44 6.19 -2.83 7.50
CA VAL A 44 6.98 -2.10 6.49
C VAL A 44 7.14 -0.63 6.88
N THR A 45 8.16 0.02 6.35
CA THR A 45 8.34 1.47 6.54
C THR A 45 7.26 2.23 5.76
N GLY A 46 6.62 3.21 6.39
CA GLY A 46 5.58 4.03 5.73
C GLY A 46 6.07 4.76 4.47
N ALA A 47 7.38 4.99 4.33
CA ALA A 47 7.98 5.56 3.13
C ALA A 47 7.91 4.66 1.88
N LEU A 48 7.63 3.36 2.06
CA LEU A 48 7.44 2.39 0.98
C LEU A 48 5.97 2.17 0.61
N LEU A 49 5.05 2.93 1.21
CA LEU A 49 3.62 2.79 0.99
C LEU A 49 3.04 4.02 0.31
N ARG A 50 2.18 3.80 -0.68
CA ARG A 50 1.40 4.85 -1.32
C ARG A 50 -0.10 4.57 -1.13
N PRO A 51 -0.90 5.55 -0.68
CA PRO A 51 -2.35 5.43 -0.67
C PRO A 51 -2.91 5.16 -2.07
N VAL A 52 -3.83 4.21 -2.16
CA VAL A 52 -4.60 3.92 -3.38
C VAL A 52 -5.89 4.74 -3.31
N THR A 53 -5.83 6.00 -3.71
CA THR A 53 -7.03 6.78 -4.04
C THR A 53 -7.53 6.32 -5.41
N LYS A 54 -8.52 5.42 -5.47
CA LYS A 54 -9.28 5.20 -6.71
C LYS A 54 -10.41 6.24 -6.83
N PRO A 55 -10.81 6.63 -8.07
CA PRO A 55 -10.59 5.90 -9.31
C PRO A 55 -9.59 6.58 -10.25
N GLU A 56 -8.73 5.77 -10.88
CA GLU A 56 -8.29 6.07 -12.24
C GLU A 56 -9.54 6.21 -13.10
N GLU A 57 -9.91 7.44 -13.41
CA GLU A 57 -10.65 7.73 -14.62
C GLU A 57 -9.72 7.33 -15.79
N PRO A 58 -10.13 6.44 -16.70
CA PRO A 58 -9.28 6.10 -17.83
C PRO A 58 -9.02 7.40 -18.58
N ALA A 59 -7.74 7.76 -18.76
CA ALA A 59 -7.36 8.82 -19.68
C ALA A 59 -8.01 8.48 -21.03
N SER A 60 -9.09 9.20 -21.34
CA SER A 60 -9.89 8.98 -22.53
C SER A 60 -8.99 9.19 -23.74
N ARG A 61 -9.12 8.23 -24.65
CA ARG A 61 -8.34 8.00 -25.87
C ARG A 61 -8.29 9.18 -26.83
#